data_AF-A0A839HT60-F1
#
_entry.id   AF-A0A839HT60-F1
#
_cell.length_a   1.000
_cell.length_b   1.000
_cell.length_c   1.000
_cell.angle_alpha   90.00
_cell.angle_beta   90.00
_cell.angle_gamma   90.00
#
_symmetry.space_group_name_H-M   'P 1'
#
loop_
_entity.id
_entity.type
_entity.pdbx_description
1 polymer ?
#
loop_
_entity_poly.entity_id
_entity_poly.type
_entity_poly.pdbx_seq_one_letter_code
_entity_poly.pdbx_strand_id
1 'polypeptide(L)'
;MIGGLLLGLVVALQPYHPEPGELPHFDKVKHVAAFLVFGWMAQRAWPDRLHLPLLGLLAYGGLVEIGQGLLTTTRSASWADLLADALGLLLAWGWAAWRLRQAPRPTAG
;
A
#
# COMPACT_ATOMS: atom_id res chain seq x y z
N MET A 1 -8.23 -9.78 -2.32
CA MET A 1 -8.05 -8.38 -1.89
C MET A 1 -8.59 -8.18 -0.48
N ILE A 2 -9.89 -8.36 -0.24
CA ILE A 2 -10.54 -8.08 1.06
C ILE A 2 -9.83 -8.77 2.23
N GLY A 3 -9.55 -10.08 2.14
CA GLY A 3 -8.82 -10.78 3.21
C GLY A 3 -7.42 -10.22 3.50
N GLY A 4 -6.73 -9.72 2.47
CA GLY A 4 -5.43 -9.06 2.63
C GLY A 4 -5.53 -7.70 3.33
N LEU A 5 -6.57 -6.92 3.02
CA LEU A 5 -6.85 -5.66 3.71
C LEU A 5 -7.22 -5.89 5.18
N LEU A 6 -8.06 -6.88 5.47
CA LEU A 6 -8.41 -7.23 6.86
C LEU A 6 -7.19 -7.70 7.65
N LEU A 7 -6.35 -8.56 7.05
CA LEU A 7 -5.10 -9.00 7.67
C LEU A 7 -4.16 -7.81 7.92
N GLY A 8 -3.99 -6.94 6.93
CA GLY A 8 -3.17 -5.74 7.05
C GLY A 8 -3.63 -4.83 8.18
N LEU A 9 -4.95 -4.62 8.31
CA LEU A 9 -5.53 -3.81 9.39
C LEU A 9 -5.25 -4.41 10.76
N VAL A 10 -5.49 -5.72 10.91
CA VAL A 10 -5.24 -6.43 12.17
C VAL A 10 -3.77 -6.29 12.56
N VAL A 11 -2.85 -6.58 11.64
CA VAL A 11 -1.40 -6.49 11.90
C VAL A 11 -0.96 -5.07 12.22
N ALA A 12 -1.48 -4.07 11.50
CA ALA A 12 -1.08 -2.68 11.70
C ALA A 12 -1.51 -2.11 13.06
N LEU A 13 -2.63 -2.60 13.61
CA LEU A 13 -3.15 -2.18 14.92
C LEU A 13 -2.60 -3.00 16.09
N GLN A 14 -1.80 -4.04 15.84
CA GLN A 14 -1.16 -4.79 16.92
C GLN A 14 -0.15 -3.90 17.67
N PRO A 15 -0.03 -4.09 19.00
CA PRO A 15 0.99 -3.43 19.79
C PRO A 15 2.37 -3.60 19.18
N TYR A 16 3.16 -2.54 19.21
CA TYR A 16 4.53 -2.54 18.74
C TYR A 16 5.48 -2.64 19.91
N HIS A 17 6.38 -3.60 19.83
CA HIS A 17 7.49 -3.74 20.75
C HIS A 17 8.78 -3.72 19.90
N PRO A 18 9.63 -2.69 20.03
CA PRO A 18 10.88 -2.63 19.30
C PRO A 18 11.79 -3.75 19.79
N GLU A 19 12.26 -4.57 18.86
CA GLU A 19 13.18 -5.67 19.16
C GLU A 19 14.64 -5.20 19.12
N PRO A 20 15.54 -5.78 19.95
CA PRO A 20 16.96 -5.50 19.87
C PRO A 20 17.51 -5.76 18.47
N GLY A 21 18.12 -4.74 17.85
CA GLY A 21 18.70 -4.84 16.50
C GLY A 21 17.73 -4.55 15.35
N GLU A 22 16.51 -4.07 15.61
CA GLU A 22 15.62 -3.61 14.54
C GLU A 22 16.24 -2.44 13.77
N LEU A 23 16.19 -2.54 12.43
CA LEU A 23 16.72 -1.50 11.55
C LEU A 23 15.88 -0.21 11.68
N PRO A 24 16.53 0.97 11.83
CA PRO A 24 15.81 2.23 11.87
C PRO A 24 14.93 2.41 10.63
N HIS A 25 13.68 2.83 10.85
CA HIS A 25 12.71 3.15 9.80
C HIS A 25 12.33 1.99 8.86
N PHE A 26 12.56 0.74 9.27
CA PHE A 26 12.19 -0.44 8.49
C PHE A 26 10.66 -0.62 8.37
N ASP A 27 9.89 -0.03 9.29
CA ASP A 27 8.44 0.16 9.17
C ASP A 27 8.03 0.77 7.83
N LYS A 28 8.70 1.83 7.38
CA LYS A 28 8.40 2.49 6.08
C LYS A 28 8.58 1.54 4.90
N VAL A 29 9.58 0.66 4.96
CA VAL A 29 9.80 -0.36 3.93
C VAL A 29 8.65 -1.37 3.94
N LYS A 30 8.15 -1.77 5.11
CA LYS A 30 6.96 -2.64 5.24
C LYS A 30 5.73 -1.97 4.60
N HIS A 31 5.52 -0.67 4.84
CA HIS A 31 4.44 0.12 4.23
C HIS A 31 4.54 0.15 2.70
N VAL A 32 5.68 0.57 2.14
CA VAL A 32 5.92 0.58 0.68
C VAL A 32 5.65 -0.81 0.07
N ALA A 33 6.18 -1.87 0.68
CA ALA A 33 6.03 -3.23 0.18
C ALA A 33 4.58 -3.71 0.22
N ALA A 34 3.86 -3.48 1.33
CA ALA A 34 2.46 -3.85 1.48
C ALA A 34 1.58 -3.14 0.45
N PHE A 35 1.76 -1.83 0.28
CA PHE A 35 0.96 -1.03 -0.65
C PHE A 35 1.32 -1.28 -2.11
N LEU A 36 2.58 -1.64 -2.41
CA LEU A 36 2.96 -2.15 -3.73
C LEU A 36 2.20 -3.44 -4.06
N VAL A 37 2.11 -4.38 -3.13
CA VAL A 37 1.36 -5.64 -3.31
C VAL A 37 -0.13 -5.36 -3.50
N PHE A 38 -0.74 -4.50 -2.69
CA PHE A 38 -2.13 -4.11 -2.86
C PHE A 38 -2.37 -3.40 -4.19
N GLY A 39 -1.51 -2.46 -4.59
CA GLY A 39 -1.60 -1.79 -5.88
C GLY A 39 -1.47 -2.77 -7.06
N TRP A 40 -0.59 -3.77 -6.95
CA TRP A 40 -0.43 -4.82 -7.96
C TRP A 40 -1.64 -5.76 -8.06
N MET A 41 -2.26 -6.09 -6.92
CA MET A 41 -3.51 -6.85 -6.90
C MET A 41 -4.66 -6.03 -7.49
N ALA A 42 -4.73 -4.72 -7.19
CA ALA A 42 -5.73 -3.81 -7.72
C ALA A 42 -5.67 -3.72 -9.26
N GLN A 43 -4.47 -3.71 -9.85
CA GLN A 43 -4.28 -3.77 -11.30
C GLN A 43 -4.93 -4.97 -11.96
N ARG A 44 -4.89 -6.14 -11.30
CA ARG A 44 -5.48 -7.37 -11.85
C ARG A 44 -7.00 -7.39 -11.73
N ALA A 45 -7.51 -6.84 -10.63
CA ALA A 45 -8.94 -6.82 -10.37
C ALA A 45 -9.67 -5.69 -11.12
N TRP A 46 -9.00 -4.56 -11.38
CA TRP A 46 -9.59 -3.38 -12.03
C TRP A 46 -8.62 -2.72 -13.04
N PRO A 47 -8.30 -3.39 -14.16
CA PRO A 47 -7.34 -2.88 -15.14
C PRO A 47 -7.76 -1.53 -15.76
N ASP A 48 -9.05 -1.32 -16.01
CA ASP A 48 -9.54 -0.13 -16.73
C ASP A 48 -9.76 1.10 -15.84
N ARG A 49 -9.83 0.91 -14.51
CA ARG A 49 -10.19 1.97 -13.55
C ARG A 49 -9.24 2.04 -12.37
N LEU A 50 -7.96 1.75 -12.61
CA LEU A 50 -6.95 1.61 -11.56
C LEU A 50 -6.82 2.82 -10.62
N HIS A 51 -7.17 4.03 -11.08
CA HIS A 51 -7.13 5.23 -10.23
C HIS A 51 -8.07 5.14 -9.01
N LEU A 52 -9.27 4.59 -9.14
CA LEU A 52 -10.24 4.47 -8.04
C LEU A 52 -9.75 3.55 -6.90
N PRO A 53 -9.33 2.29 -7.15
CA PRO A 53 -8.84 1.43 -6.09
C PRO A 53 -7.52 1.95 -5.51
N LEU A 54 -6.66 2.64 -6.27
CA LEU A 54 -5.45 3.26 -5.68
C LEU A 54 -5.81 4.39 -4.69
N LEU A 55 -6.76 5.26 -5.03
CA LEU A 55 -7.26 6.28 -4.10
C LEU A 55 -7.92 5.64 -2.87
N GLY A 56 -8.71 4.59 -3.07
CA GLY A 56 -9.32 3.82 -1.98
C GLY A 56 -8.29 3.15 -1.07
N LEU A 57 -7.20 2.61 -1.63
CA LEU A 57 -6.10 2.05 -0.86
C LEU A 57 -5.37 3.14 -0.07
N LEU A 58 -5.10 4.31 -0.66
CA LEU A 58 -4.47 5.42 0.06
C LEU A 58 -5.35 5.91 1.23
N ALA A 59 -6.66 6.02 1.02
CA ALA A 59 -7.61 6.31 2.09
C ALA A 59 -7.60 5.23 3.18
N TYR A 60 -7.50 3.96 2.80
CA TYR A 60 -7.33 2.85 3.74
C TYR A 60 -6.04 2.99 4.58
N GLY A 61 -4.90 3.36 3.99
CA GLY A 61 -3.67 3.66 4.73
C GLY A 61 -3.86 4.80 5.74
N GLY A 62 -4.50 5.90 5.32
CA GLY A 62 -4.84 7.00 6.23
C GLY A 62 -5.74 6.59 7.39
N LEU A 63 -6.71 5.69 7.16
CA LEU A 63 -7.54 5.13 8.23
C LEU A 63 -6.75 4.25 9.20
N VAL A 64 -5.77 3.49 8.70
CA VAL A 64 -4.86 2.71 9.54
C VAL A 64 -4.03 3.63 10.44
N GLU A 65 -3.44 4.70 9.91
CA GLU A 65 -2.68 5.69 10.68
C GLU A 65 -3.53 6.35 11.77
N ILE A 66 -4.76 6.76 11.43
CA ILE A 66 -5.73 7.29 12.39
C ILE A 66 -6.04 6.24 13.47
N GLY A 67 -6.26 4.99 13.08
CA GLY A 67 -6.49 3.89 14.00
C GLY A 67 -5.31 3.65 14.93
N GLN A 68 -4.08 3.71 14.43
CA GLN A 68 -2.87 3.59 15.24
C GLN A 68 -2.77 4.72 16.28
N GLY A 69 -3.04 5.96 15.88
CA GLY A 69 -3.00 7.11 16.79
C GLY A 69 -4.14 7.18 17.81
N LEU A 70 -5.33 6.66 17.48
CA LEU A 70 -6.51 6.73 18.35
C LEU A 70 -6.76 5.48 19.18
N LEU A 71 -6.41 4.30 18.66
CA LEU A 71 -6.81 3.00 19.24
C LEU A 71 -5.63 2.26 19.90
N THR A 72 -4.40 2.76 19.76
CA THR A 72 -3.22 2.11 20.33
C THR A 72 -2.38 3.10 21.13
N THR A 73 -1.61 2.60 22.10
CA THR A 73 -0.70 3.39 22.94
C THR A 73 0.78 3.22 22.55
N THR A 74 1.09 2.21 21.75
CA THR A 74 2.46 1.84 21.34
C THR A 74 2.78 2.21 19.89
N ARG A 75 1.77 2.59 19.09
CA ARG A 75 1.96 3.14 17.74
C ARG A 75 1.62 4.63 17.77
N SER A 76 2.09 5.36 16.77
CA SER A 76 1.72 6.75 16.54
C SER A 76 1.30 6.92 15.09
N ALA A 77 0.31 7.79 14.86
CA ALA A 77 -0.03 8.23 13.51
C ALA A 77 1.15 9.00 12.90
N SER A 78 1.44 8.72 11.63
CA SER A 78 2.67 9.15 10.97
C SER A 78 2.42 9.53 9.51
N TRP A 79 2.65 10.80 9.20
CA TRP A 79 2.62 11.28 7.81
C TRP A 79 3.68 10.59 6.94
N ALA A 80 4.79 10.14 7.54
CA ALA A 80 5.84 9.45 6.81
C ALA A 80 5.41 8.05 6.36
N ASP A 81 4.56 7.38 7.14
CA ASP A 81 4.03 6.06 6.80
C ASP A 81 2.93 6.17 5.74
N LEU A 82 2.07 7.19 5.81
CA LEU A 82 1.14 7.50 4.72
C LEU A 82 1.87 7.87 3.40
N LEU A 83 3.03 8.54 3.49
CA LEU A 83 3.87 8.81 2.33
C LEU A 83 4.49 7.52 1.76
N ALA A 84 4.89 6.60 2.63
CA ALA A 84 5.39 5.28 2.24
C ALA A 84 4.31 4.45 1.52
N ASP A 85 3.07 4.50 2.00
CA ASP A 85 1.91 3.89 1.34
C ASP A 85 1.71 4.45 -0.07
N ALA A 86 1.69 5.78 -0.18
CA ALA A 86 1.57 6.47 -1.47
C ALA A 86 2.70 6.07 -2.43
N LEU A 87 3.94 5.96 -1.95
CA LEU A 87 5.07 5.53 -2.76
C LEU A 87 4.89 4.10 -3.29
N GLY A 88 4.44 3.16 -2.44
CA GLY A 88 4.13 1.79 -2.87
C GLY A 88 3.07 1.75 -3.98
N LEU A 89 2.01 2.56 -3.84
CA LEU A 89 0.95 2.67 -4.85
C LEU A 89 1.44 3.30 -6.16
N LEU A 90 2.29 4.33 -6.09
CA LEU A 90 2.90 4.97 -7.26
C LEU A 90 3.80 4.00 -8.03
N LEU A 91 4.60 3.20 -7.32
CA LEU A 91 5.42 2.15 -7.94
C LEU A 91 4.55 1.11 -8.66
N ALA A 92 3.45 0.68 -8.02
CA ALA A 92 2.50 -0.22 -8.64
C ALA A 92 1.92 0.40 -9.92
N TRP A 93 1.45 1.65 -9.86
CA TRP A 93 0.90 2.36 -11.01
C TRP A 93 1.90 2.53 -12.16
N GLY A 94 3.14 2.94 -11.84
CA GLY A 94 4.22 3.08 -12.81
C GLY A 94 4.53 1.75 -13.53
N TRP A 95 4.55 0.64 -12.78
CA TRP A 95 4.68 -0.70 -13.35
C TRP A 95 3.53 -1.05 -14.31
N ALA A 96 2.28 -0.71 -13.95
CA ALA A 96 1.13 -0.89 -14.83
C ALA A 96 1.29 -0.12 -16.15
N ALA A 97 1.64 1.16 -16.06
CA ALA A 97 1.80 2.04 -17.20
C ALA A 97 2.95 1.57 -18.12
N TRP A 98 4.07 1.13 -17.54
CA TRP A 98 5.21 0.58 -18.30
C TRP A 98 4.83 -0.70 -19.05
N ARG A 99 4.02 -1.58 -18.46
CA ARG A 99 3.53 -2.79 -19.15
C ARG A 99 2.61 -2.46 -20.32
N LEU A 100 1.69 -1.52 -20.15
CA LEU A 100 0.77 -1.10 -21.21
C LEU A 100 1.53 -0.48 -22.41
N ARG A 101 2.63 0.24 -22.15
CA ARG A 101 3.48 0.81 -23.21
C ARG A 101 4.23 -0.23 -24.03
N GLN A 102 4.45 -1.44 -23.50
CA GLN A 102 5.16 -2.52 -24.18
C GLN A 102 4.23 -3.50 -24.91
N ALA A 103 2.92 -3.38 -24.74
CA ALA A 103 1.98 -4.23 -25.45
C ALA A 103 2.13 -4.01 -26.97
N PRO A 104 2.34 -5.08 -27.77
CA PRO A 104 2.42 -4.96 -29.23
C PRO A 104 1.18 -4.24 -29.77
N ARG A 105 1.39 -3.25 -30.65
CA ARG A 105 0.26 -2.61 -31.35
C ARG A 105 -0.43 -3.67 -32.21
N PRO A 106 -1.77 -3.78 -32.17
CA PRO A 106 -2.48 -4.64 -33.10
C PRO A 106 -2.09 -4.25 -34.52
N THR A 107 -1.49 -5.17 -35.27
CA THR A 107 -1.26 -4.98 -36.70
C THR A 107 -2.63 -4.91 -37.36
N ALA A 108 -3.00 -3.75 -37.90
CA ALA A 108 -4.19 -3.63 -38.73
C ALA A 108 -3.99 -4.54 -39.95
N GLY A 109 -4.81 -5.60 -40.03
CA GLY A 109 -4.95 -6.44 -41.22
C GLY A 109 -6.10 -5.98 -42.07
#